data_AF-A0A1N6U666-F1
#
_entry.id   AF-A0A1N6U666-F1
#
_cell.length_a   1.000
_cell.length_b   1.000
_cell.length_c   1.000
_cell.angle_alpha   90.00
_cell.angle_beta   90.00
_cell.angle_gamma   90.00
#
_symmetry.space_group_name_H-M   'P 1'
#
loop_
_entity.id
_entity.type
_entity.pdbx_description
1 polymer ?
#
loop_
_entity_poly.entity_id
_entity_poly.type
_entity_poly.pdbx_seq_one_letter_code
_entity_poly.pdbx_strand_id
1 'polypeptide(L)'
;MLHSFTHQLKQTASDIWAFLKNPKDQPAELDSNAYKWRILLIILVIDMVLMFALMGPIQMVEWLGWYTGNSHAIIESMRSMPVWAFLLMGVLVVPFLEELVFRYGLRFKNGYMALLAVAAAIALGVLAYNLFPLEGAIGTWVMLGMALVFYALNADTITRFWEKVWGKAYGVFFYLVALAFGLMHIINYTDFDYTSAVVLLIPILVAPQIVAGMLLGYMRVKYGFFWGFYLHAIHNALFFGLALATMGAMKEKLHIQNENYTLQVEERMLYDKPATAFRYTGTDSVVFENHKLHDVVLDLLDKKSSLVKFGKTKHQHTAINLTYKTHTAADISHNKQVVLAQLQELYKFDVTYRSQKQDAWDVSIADSSLLASNAVADIGKSTVLYNDEGITCENVTLGELVSAIETNFKVGLISERKLLESGKYDIKLPKGDFSQTKEELEKKYGILLQSRMELADLAVVSFK
;
A
#
# COMPACT_ATOMS: atom_id res chain seq x y z
N MET A 1 -25.05 35.37 16.66
CA MET A 1 -24.56 34.40 15.65
C MET A 1 -24.99 32.97 15.93
N LEU A 2 -24.75 32.41 17.13
CA LEU A 2 -25.08 31.01 17.46
C LEU A 2 -26.58 30.65 17.27
N HIS A 3 -27.49 31.53 17.67
CA HIS A 3 -28.95 31.33 17.52
C HIS A 3 -29.41 31.26 16.05
N SER A 4 -28.79 32.04 15.17
CA SER A 4 -29.09 32.01 13.73
C SER A 4 -28.57 30.72 13.08
N PHE A 5 -27.41 30.23 13.52
CA PHE A 5 -26.84 28.97 13.06
C PHE A 5 -27.68 27.77 13.49
N THR A 6 -28.06 27.67 14.77
CA THR A 6 -28.87 26.55 15.28
C THR A 6 -30.25 26.49 14.66
N HIS A 7 -30.89 27.64 14.42
CA HIS A 7 -32.15 27.71 13.70
C HIS A 7 -32.03 27.12 12.29
N GLN A 8 -30.95 27.45 11.57
CA GLN A 8 -30.74 26.95 10.22
C GLN A 8 -30.29 25.51 10.13
N LEU A 9 -29.51 25.03 11.11
CA LEU A 9 -29.21 23.62 11.23
C LEU A 9 -30.50 22.82 11.35
N LYS A 10 -31.41 23.25 12.23
CA LYS A 10 -32.74 22.62 12.39
C LYS A 10 -33.57 22.68 11.11
N GLN A 11 -33.61 23.85 10.46
CA GLN A 11 -34.34 24.01 9.19
C GLN A 11 -33.79 23.09 8.11
N THR A 12 -32.47 23.08 7.90
CA THR A 12 -31.80 22.27 6.88
C THR A 12 -32.00 20.77 7.16
N ALA A 13 -31.88 20.34 8.42
CA ALA A 13 -32.17 18.96 8.81
C ALA A 13 -33.64 18.58 8.55
N SER A 14 -34.58 19.49 8.83
CA SER A 14 -36.00 19.30 8.52
C SER A 14 -36.24 19.20 7.01
N ASP A 15 -35.58 20.03 6.20
CA ASP A 15 -35.72 20.02 4.74
C ASP A 15 -35.15 18.75 4.13
N ILE A 16 -34.00 18.25 4.62
CA ILE A 16 -33.43 16.96 4.25
C ILE A 16 -34.41 15.84 4.62
N TRP A 17 -34.92 15.83 5.85
CA TRP A 17 -35.85 14.80 6.31
C TRP A 17 -37.16 14.78 5.49
N ALA A 18 -37.72 15.96 5.20
CA ALA A 18 -38.89 16.10 4.35
C ALA A 18 -38.63 15.59 2.93
N PHE A 19 -37.44 15.89 2.38
CA PHE A 19 -37.03 15.36 1.08
C PHE A 19 -36.86 13.84 1.12
N LEU A 20 -36.15 13.27 2.09
CA LEU A 20 -35.93 11.82 2.16
C LEU A 20 -37.27 11.07 2.34
N LYS A 21 -38.24 11.61 3.08
CA LYS A 21 -39.58 10.99 3.18
C LYS A 21 -40.29 10.84 1.83
N ASN A 22 -40.12 11.79 0.93
CA ASN A 22 -40.75 11.78 -0.39
C ASN A 22 -39.88 12.51 -1.40
N PRO A 23 -38.78 11.89 -1.86
CA PRO A 23 -37.81 12.56 -2.70
C PRO A 23 -38.45 12.84 -4.06
N LYS A 24 -38.19 14.03 -4.60
CA LYS A 24 -38.70 14.48 -5.90
C LYS A 24 -37.58 15.15 -6.69
N ASP A 25 -37.62 14.98 -8.01
CA ASP A 25 -36.67 15.60 -8.94
C ASP A 25 -36.93 17.11 -9.10
N GLN A 26 -36.78 17.87 -8.02
CA GLN A 26 -37.10 19.30 -7.98
C GLN A 26 -35.95 20.10 -7.36
N PRO A 27 -35.40 21.09 -8.09
CA PRO A 27 -34.35 21.95 -7.57
C PRO A 27 -34.91 22.86 -6.48
N ALA A 28 -34.04 23.48 -5.68
CA ALA A 28 -34.45 24.54 -4.76
C ALA A 28 -34.77 25.82 -5.55
N GLU A 29 -35.70 26.63 -5.04
CA GLU A 29 -36.09 27.91 -5.66
C GLU A 29 -35.04 29.03 -5.45
N LEU A 30 -34.24 28.92 -4.38
CA LEU A 30 -33.20 29.89 -4.02
C LEU A 30 -31.83 29.46 -4.51
N ASP A 31 -31.20 30.28 -5.36
CA ASP A 31 -30.02 29.87 -6.14
C ASP A 31 -28.74 30.67 -5.87
N SER A 32 -28.70 31.54 -4.86
CA SER A 32 -27.48 32.34 -4.60
C SER A 32 -26.32 31.45 -4.11
N ASN A 33 -25.12 31.66 -4.67
CA ASN A 33 -23.94 30.86 -4.31
C ASN A 33 -23.60 30.94 -2.81
N ALA A 34 -23.82 32.10 -2.17
CA ALA A 34 -23.61 32.27 -0.74
C ALA A 34 -24.56 31.38 0.09
N TYR A 35 -25.83 31.26 -0.34
CA TYR A 35 -26.79 30.37 0.30
C TYR A 35 -26.39 28.91 0.13
N LYS A 36 -25.96 28.50 -1.07
CA LYS A 36 -25.52 27.12 -1.36
C LYS A 36 -24.31 26.71 -0.54
N TRP A 37 -23.30 27.58 -0.42
CA TRP A 37 -22.14 27.32 0.45
C TRP A 37 -22.55 27.12 1.90
N ARG A 38 -23.47 27.95 2.40
CA ARG A 38 -23.98 27.85 3.76
C ARG A 38 -24.70 26.53 4.01
N ILE A 39 -25.59 26.13 3.10
CA ILE A 39 -26.29 24.84 3.18
C ILE A 39 -25.32 23.68 3.08
N LEU A 40 -24.33 23.74 2.18
CA LEU A 40 -23.27 22.73 2.06
C LEU A 40 -22.53 22.55 3.39
N LEU A 41 -22.09 23.64 4.03
CA LEU A 41 -21.37 23.56 5.31
C LEU A 41 -22.25 23.00 6.43
N ILE A 42 -23.54 23.35 6.46
CA ILE A 42 -24.47 22.78 7.44
C ILE A 42 -24.66 21.28 7.21
N ILE A 43 -24.81 20.85 5.95
CA ILE A 43 -24.94 19.43 5.59
C ILE A 43 -23.67 18.68 5.92
N LEU A 44 -22.50 19.28 5.68
CA LEU A 44 -21.22 18.69 6.07
C LEU A 44 -21.16 18.46 7.58
N VAL A 45 -21.63 19.39 8.41
CA VAL A 45 -21.69 19.17 9.87
C VAL A 45 -22.65 18.04 10.23
N ILE A 46 -23.83 17.98 9.62
CA ILE A 46 -24.80 16.87 9.83
C ILE A 46 -24.15 15.54 9.42
N ASP A 47 -23.52 15.50 8.25
CA ASP A 47 -22.83 14.36 7.69
C ASP A 47 -21.74 13.86 8.64
N MET A 48 -20.84 14.74 9.12
CA MET A 48 -19.81 14.35 10.11
C MET A 48 -20.42 13.73 11.37
N VAL A 49 -21.46 14.33 11.94
CA VAL A 49 -22.14 13.80 13.13
C VAL A 49 -22.72 12.41 12.87
N LEU A 50 -23.35 12.20 11.71
CA LEU A 50 -23.90 10.90 11.32
C LEU A 50 -22.79 9.86 11.08
N MET A 51 -21.70 10.24 10.41
CA MET A 51 -20.56 9.35 10.19
C MET A 51 -19.96 8.89 11.52
N PHE A 52 -19.71 9.81 12.46
CA PHE A 52 -19.21 9.44 13.80
C PHE A 52 -20.19 8.51 14.55
N ALA A 53 -21.50 8.76 14.45
CA ALA A 53 -22.49 7.90 15.07
C ALA A 53 -22.52 6.48 14.46
N LEU A 54 -22.35 6.36 13.14
CA LEU A 54 -22.34 5.08 12.43
C LEU A 54 -21.02 4.33 12.56
N MET A 55 -19.90 5.02 12.83
CA MET A 55 -18.62 4.38 13.14
C MET A 55 -18.65 3.59 14.45
N GLY A 56 -19.49 3.97 15.43
CA GLY A 56 -19.60 3.27 16.72
C GLY A 56 -19.99 1.80 16.58
N PRO A 57 -21.13 1.47 15.92
CA PRO A 57 -21.51 0.11 15.61
C PRO A 57 -20.45 -0.66 14.81
N ILE A 58 -19.81 -0.03 13.83
CA ILE A 58 -18.75 -0.65 13.03
C ILE A 58 -17.58 -1.07 13.93
N GLN A 59 -17.08 -0.17 14.78
CA GLN A 59 -16.02 -0.49 15.74
C GLN A 59 -16.44 -1.56 16.77
N MET A 60 -17.72 -1.60 17.17
CA MET A 60 -18.22 -2.65 18.05
C MET A 60 -18.15 -4.02 17.37
N VAL A 61 -18.56 -4.11 16.10
CA VAL A 61 -18.44 -5.37 15.34
C VAL A 61 -16.98 -5.82 15.22
N GLU A 62 -16.05 -4.88 15.00
CA GLU A 62 -14.61 -5.17 14.98
C GLU A 62 -14.11 -5.68 16.33
N TRP A 63 -14.50 -5.01 17.41
CA TRP A 63 -14.10 -5.37 18.76
C TRP A 63 -14.59 -6.76 19.17
N LEU A 64 -15.78 -7.17 18.70
CA LEU A 64 -16.31 -8.53 18.87
C LEU A 64 -15.58 -9.59 18.02
N GLY A 65 -14.63 -9.18 17.18
CA GLY A 65 -13.85 -10.07 16.32
C GLY A 65 -14.62 -10.61 15.12
N TRP A 66 -15.77 -10.02 14.77
CA TRP A 66 -16.60 -10.47 13.64
C TRP A 66 -16.07 -9.98 12.30
N TYR A 67 -15.23 -8.94 12.27
CA TYR A 67 -14.34 -8.63 11.16
C TYR A 67 -13.05 -8.01 11.70
N THR A 68 -11.98 -8.01 10.90
CA THR A 68 -10.75 -7.28 11.24
C THR A 68 -10.74 -5.95 10.49
N GLY A 69 -10.78 -4.83 11.22
CA GLY A 69 -10.94 -3.48 10.63
C GLY A 69 -9.66 -2.76 10.27
N ASN A 70 -8.58 -3.52 10.11
CA ASN A 70 -7.45 -3.04 9.33
C ASN A 70 -7.88 -3.01 7.87
N SER A 71 -8.60 -1.99 7.45
CA SER A 71 -9.04 -1.76 6.06
C SER A 71 -7.83 -1.63 5.14
N HIS A 72 -7.51 -2.70 4.41
CA HIS A 72 -6.25 -2.77 3.63
C HIS A 72 -6.29 -1.90 2.37
N ALA A 73 -7.43 -1.71 1.70
CA ALA A 73 -7.44 -1.07 0.38
C ALA A 73 -6.99 0.42 0.40
N ILE A 74 -7.54 1.24 1.29
CA ILE A 74 -7.21 2.66 1.36
C ILE A 74 -5.80 2.87 1.93
N ILE A 75 -5.45 2.15 3.00
CA ILE A 75 -4.12 2.26 3.63
C ILE A 75 -3.02 1.76 2.68
N GLU A 76 -3.25 0.65 1.98
CA GLU A 76 -2.32 0.13 0.97
C GLU A 76 -2.18 1.12 -0.19
N SER A 77 -3.29 1.73 -0.62
CA SER A 77 -3.27 2.79 -1.64
C SER A 77 -2.42 3.98 -1.17
N MET A 78 -2.58 4.44 0.08
CA MET A 78 -1.76 5.50 0.67
C MET A 78 -0.27 5.13 0.71
N ARG A 79 0.07 3.86 0.94
CA ARG A 79 1.46 3.36 0.95
C ARG A 79 2.05 3.21 -0.46
N SER A 80 1.21 2.92 -1.44
CA SER A 80 1.62 2.62 -2.81
C SER A 80 2.02 3.85 -3.63
N MET A 81 1.57 5.05 -3.24
CA MET A 81 1.76 6.28 -4.01
C MET A 81 2.09 7.50 -3.13
N PRO A 82 2.71 8.56 -3.69
CA PRO A 82 2.96 9.80 -2.95
C PRO A 82 1.67 10.42 -2.40
N VAL A 83 1.73 11.09 -1.24
CA VAL A 83 0.57 11.69 -0.56
C VAL A 83 -0.23 12.63 -1.47
N TRP A 84 0.44 13.46 -2.28
CA TRP A 84 -0.24 14.36 -3.21
C TRP A 84 -1.05 13.60 -4.27
N ALA A 85 -0.55 12.45 -4.74
CA ALA A 85 -1.23 11.61 -5.74
C ALA A 85 -2.43 10.91 -5.11
N PHE A 86 -2.27 10.40 -3.89
CA PHE A 86 -3.36 9.83 -3.11
C PHE A 86 -4.48 10.85 -2.88
N LEU A 87 -4.14 12.08 -2.46
CA LEU A 87 -5.12 13.14 -2.27
C LEU A 87 -5.79 13.56 -3.58
N LEU A 88 -5.04 13.74 -4.67
CA LEU A 88 -5.60 14.06 -5.98
C LEU A 88 -6.63 13.01 -6.42
N MET A 89 -6.29 11.73 -6.28
CA MET A 89 -7.17 10.63 -6.65
C MET A 89 -8.37 10.52 -5.72
N GLY A 90 -8.14 10.41 -4.42
CA GLY A 90 -9.18 10.15 -3.42
C GLY A 90 -10.10 11.32 -3.13
N VAL A 91 -9.65 12.56 -3.33
CA VAL A 91 -10.45 13.77 -3.04
C VAL A 91 -11.11 14.33 -4.29
N LEU A 92 -10.47 14.24 -5.46
CA LEU A 92 -10.94 14.89 -6.68
C LEU A 92 -11.36 13.89 -7.76
N VAL A 93 -10.44 13.05 -8.25
CA VAL A 93 -10.67 12.23 -9.44
C VAL A 93 -11.72 11.15 -9.19
N VAL A 94 -11.53 10.32 -8.17
CA VAL A 94 -12.44 9.21 -7.85
C VAL A 94 -13.82 9.74 -7.45
N PRO A 95 -13.95 10.72 -6.52
CA PRO A 95 -15.25 11.29 -6.19
C PRO A 95 -15.96 11.92 -7.40
N PHE A 96 -15.24 12.58 -8.31
CA PHE A 96 -15.85 13.14 -9.51
C PHE A 96 -16.44 12.03 -10.41
N LEU A 97 -15.70 10.94 -10.61
CA LEU A 97 -16.19 9.78 -11.37
C LEU A 97 -17.40 9.12 -10.67
N GLU A 98 -17.36 8.98 -9.35
CA GLU A 98 -18.49 8.47 -8.58
C GLU A 98 -19.71 9.38 -8.70
N GLU A 99 -19.55 10.70 -8.63
CA GLU A 99 -20.65 11.64 -8.85
C GLU A 99 -21.21 11.55 -10.27
N LEU A 100 -20.36 11.34 -11.29
CA LEU A 100 -20.82 11.11 -12.66
C LEU A 100 -21.65 9.83 -12.79
N VAL A 101 -21.21 8.73 -12.16
CA VAL A 101 -21.91 7.43 -12.26
C VAL A 101 -23.21 7.44 -11.45
N PHE A 102 -23.15 7.88 -10.20
CA PHE A 102 -24.27 7.74 -9.26
C PHE A 102 -25.19 8.96 -9.26
N ARG A 103 -24.67 10.19 -9.43
CA ARG A 103 -25.46 11.42 -9.16
C ARG A 103 -25.85 12.16 -10.42
N TYR A 104 -25.15 11.95 -11.54
CA TYR A 104 -25.50 12.62 -12.79
C TYR A 104 -26.96 12.31 -13.17
N GLY A 105 -27.36 11.04 -13.09
CA GLY A 105 -28.70 10.53 -13.42
C GLY A 105 -29.83 10.86 -12.43
N LEU A 106 -29.54 11.46 -11.27
CA LEU A 106 -30.58 11.88 -10.30
C LEU A 106 -31.41 13.10 -10.76
N ARG A 107 -31.05 13.72 -11.89
CA ARG A 107 -31.82 14.78 -12.53
C ARG A 107 -32.17 14.32 -13.94
N PHE A 108 -33.45 14.20 -14.25
CA PHE A 108 -33.88 13.82 -15.59
C PHE A 108 -33.70 14.98 -16.56
N LYS A 109 -32.79 14.83 -17.54
CA LYS A 109 -32.78 15.59 -18.79
C LYS A 109 -32.38 14.66 -19.96
N ASN A 110 -32.47 15.14 -21.19
CA ASN A 110 -32.12 14.37 -22.39
C ASN A 110 -30.62 14.00 -22.40
N GLY A 111 -30.31 12.73 -22.66
CA GLY A 111 -28.95 12.17 -22.71
C GLY A 111 -28.48 11.46 -21.42
N TYR A 112 -29.15 11.65 -20.29
CA TYR A 112 -28.71 11.12 -18.98
C TYR A 112 -28.96 9.61 -18.84
N MET A 113 -30.08 9.13 -19.35
CA MET A 113 -30.39 7.70 -19.40
C MET A 113 -29.42 6.94 -20.31
N ALA A 114 -28.83 7.62 -21.31
CA ALA A 114 -27.79 7.05 -22.16
C ALA A 114 -26.49 6.85 -21.37
N LEU A 115 -26.08 7.83 -20.56
CA LEU A 115 -24.89 7.68 -19.69
C LEU A 115 -25.06 6.54 -18.69
N LEU A 116 -26.24 6.44 -18.05
CA LEU A 116 -26.54 5.32 -17.14
C LEU A 116 -26.53 3.97 -17.86
N ALA A 117 -27.09 3.89 -19.07
CA ALA A 117 -27.05 2.67 -19.88
C ALA A 117 -25.61 2.26 -20.22
N VAL A 118 -24.75 3.21 -20.58
CA VAL A 118 -23.32 2.96 -20.84
C VAL A 118 -22.60 2.53 -19.56
N ALA A 119 -22.80 3.22 -18.44
CA ALA A 119 -22.20 2.86 -17.16
C ALA A 119 -22.63 1.45 -16.70
N ALA A 120 -23.91 1.12 -16.85
CA ALA A 120 -24.44 -0.21 -16.56
C ALA A 120 -23.85 -1.28 -17.49
N ALA A 121 -23.72 -0.99 -18.79
CA ALA A 121 -23.07 -1.89 -19.75
C ALA A 121 -21.60 -2.14 -19.38
N ILE A 122 -20.85 -1.11 -18.99
CA ILE A 122 -19.47 -1.27 -18.53
C ILE A 122 -19.40 -2.13 -17.27
N ALA A 123 -20.24 -1.85 -16.26
CA ALA A 123 -20.27 -2.61 -15.02
C ALA A 123 -20.62 -4.09 -15.27
N LEU A 124 -21.63 -4.36 -16.09
CA LEU A 124 -22.01 -5.73 -16.47
C LEU A 124 -20.94 -6.43 -17.30
N GLY A 125 -20.25 -5.71 -18.19
CA GLY A 125 -19.15 -6.24 -18.99
C GLY A 125 -17.92 -6.61 -18.13
N VAL A 126 -17.58 -5.78 -17.15
CA VAL A 126 -16.54 -6.09 -16.15
C VAL A 126 -16.97 -7.29 -15.29
N LEU A 127 -18.22 -7.35 -14.84
CA LEU A 127 -18.72 -8.50 -14.09
C LEU A 127 -18.64 -9.78 -14.92
N ALA A 128 -19.05 -9.74 -16.19
CA ALA A 128 -18.99 -10.88 -17.09
C ALA A 128 -17.55 -11.39 -17.29
N TYR A 129 -16.58 -10.49 -17.39
CA TYR A 129 -15.16 -10.85 -17.46
C TYR A 129 -14.68 -11.61 -16.21
N ASN A 130 -15.23 -11.31 -15.03
CA ASN A 130 -14.88 -11.99 -13.79
C ASN A 130 -15.63 -13.32 -13.58
N LEU A 131 -16.82 -13.47 -14.17
CA LEU A 131 -17.69 -14.64 -13.96
C LEU A 131 -17.62 -15.71 -15.05
N PHE A 132 -17.30 -15.32 -16.29
CA PHE A 132 -17.31 -16.22 -17.44
C PHE A 132 -15.91 -16.39 -18.05
N PRO A 133 -15.65 -17.50 -18.76
CA PRO A 133 -14.50 -17.62 -19.67
C PRO A 133 -14.49 -16.49 -20.71
N LEU A 134 -13.32 -16.26 -21.31
CA LEU A 134 -13.09 -15.14 -22.23
C LEU A 134 -14.11 -15.08 -23.37
N GLU A 135 -14.50 -16.23 -23.94
CA GLU A 135 -15.49 -16.31 -25.02
C GLU A 135 -16.88 -15.84 -24.56
N GLY A 136 -17.27 -16.21 -23.33
CA GLY A 136 -18.53 -15.78 -22.72
C GLY A 136 -18.52 -14.29 -22.38
N ALA A 137 -17.39 -13.77 -21.90
CA ALA A 137 -17.22 -12.35 -21.65
C ALA A 137 -17.32 -11.52 -22.95
N ILE A 138 -16.64 -11.96 -24.02
CA ILE A 138 -16.73 -11.32 -25.35
C ILE A 138 -18.17 -11.35 -25.86
N GLY A 139 -18.85 -12.50 -25.79
CA GLY A 139 -20.25 -12.62 -26.17
C GLY A 139 -21.16 -11.64 -25.41
N THR A 140 -20.91 -11.46 -24.11
CA THR A 140 -21.63 -10.49 -23.28
C THR A 140 -21.39 -9.05 -23.72
N TRP A 141 -20.14 -8.67 -23.99
CA TRP A 141 -19.80 -7.34 -24.48
C TRP A 141 -20.46 -7.03 -25.83
N VAL A 142 -20.51 -8.01 -26.74
CA VAL A 142 -21.22 -7.86 -28.03
C VAL A 142 -22.72 -7.66 -27.82
N MET A 143 -23.35 -8.44 -26.93
CA MET A 143 -24.78 -8.27 -26.59
C MET A 143 -25.08 -6.91 -25.99
N LEU A 144 -24.25 -6.43 -25.05
CA LEU A 144 -24.41 -5.12 -24.43
C LEU A 144 -24.19 -3.99 -25.45
N GLY A 145 -23.22 -4.14 -26.35
CA GLY A 145 -23.00 -3.20 -27.46
C GLY A 145 -24.21 -3.11 -28.38
N MET A 146 -24.80 -4.25 -28.77
CA MET A 146 -26.03 -4.28 -29.56
C MET A 146 -27.21 -3.65 -28.82
N ALA A 147 -27.34 -3.89 -27.51
CA ALA A 147 -28.37 -3.27 -26.69
C ALA A 147 -28.22 -1.73 -26.63
N LEU A 148 -26.98 -1.22 -26.54
CA LEU A 148 -26.70 0.22 -26.59
C LEU A 148 -27.02 0.83 -27.95
N VAL A 149 -26.71 0.13 -29.06
CA VAL A 149 -27.10 0.56 -30.41
C VAL A 149 -28.62 0.61 -30.53
N PHE A 150 -29.33 -0.43 -30.06
CA PHE A 150 -30.80 -0.45 -30.08
C PHE A 150 -31.40 0.67 -29.22
N TYR A 151 -30.81 0.93 -28.06
CA TYR A 151 -31.17 2.08 -27.22
C TYR A 151 -31.00 3.39 -27.98
N ALA A 152 -29.87 3.60 -28.63
CA ALA A 152 -29.57 4.82 -29.38
C ALA A 152 -30.55 5.03 -30.54
N LEU A 153 -30.88 3.97 -31.29
CA LEU A 153 -31.86 4.01 -32.38
C LEU A 153 -33.29 4.33 -31.90
N ASN A 154 -33.61 4.05 -30.63
CA ASN A 154 -34.93 4.26 -30.05
C ASN A 154 -34.95 5.33 -28.93
N ALA A 155 -33.91 6.18 -28.87
CA ALA A 155 -33.67 7.07 -27.73
C ALA A 155 -34.86 7.98 -27.43
N ASP A 156 -35.54 8.53 -28.46
CA ASP A 156 -36.68 9.42 -28.28
C ASP A 156 -37.92 8.70 -27.71
N THR A 157 -38.16 7.46 -28.13
CA THR A 157 -39.28 6.65 -27.64
C THR A 157 -39.03 6.23 -26.19
N ILE A 158 -37.79 5.81 -25.90
CA ILE A 158 -37.36 5.42 -24.54
C ILE A 158 -37.42 6.63 -23.60
N THR A 159 -36.93 7.79 -24.03
CA THR A 159 -36.98 9.04 -23.25
C THR A 159 -38.42 9.41 -22.89
N ARG A 160 -39.33 9.42 -23.85
CA ARG A 160 -40.76 9.72 -23.61
C ARG A 160 -41.45 8.71 -22.67
N PHE A 161 -41.06 7.44 -22.72
CA PHE A 161 -41.55 6.45 -21.77
C PHE A 161 -41.09 6.79 -20.35
N TRP A 162 -39.79 7.06 -20.18
CA TRP A 162 -39.23 7.40 -18.89
C TRP A 162 -39.79 8.71 -18.34
N GLU A 163 -40.01 9.75 -19.15
CA GLU A 163 -40.64 11.01 -18.71
C GLU A 163 -41.99 10.77 -18.00
N LYS A 164 -42.80 9.83 -18.51
CA LYS A 164 -44.11 9.50 -17.94
C LYS A 164 -44.01 8.74 -16.61
N VAL A 165 -42.98 7.90 -16.47
CA VAL A 165 -42.81 7.01 -15.32
C VAL A 165 -41.97 7.66 -14.22
N TRP A 166 -41.08 8.59 -14.59
CA TRP A 166 -40.04 9.15 -13.73
C TRP A 166 -40.60 9.72 -12.44
N GLY A 167 -41.63 10.57 -12.51
CA GLY A 167 -42.22 11.16 -11.31
C GLY A 167 -42.77 10.14 -10.30
N LYS A 168 -43.20 8.95 -10.77
CA LYS A 168 -43.72 7.86 -9.91
C LYS A 168 -42.60 6.97 -9.37
N ALA A 169 -41.58 6.71 -10.19
CA ALA A 169 -40.48 5.82 -9.85
C ALA A 169 -39.30 6.54 -9.17
N TYR A 170 -39.26 7.87 -9.19
CA TYR A 170 -38.11 8.68 -8.77
C TYR A 170 -37.65 8.33 -7.36
N GLY A 171 -38.58 8.17 -6.41
CA GLY A 171 -38.19 7.88 -5.04
C GLY A 171 -37.48 6.54 -4.88
N VAL A 172 -37.98 5.50 -5.56
CA VAL A 172 -37.31 4.20 -5.61
C VAL A 172 -35.94 4.34 -6.28
N PHE A 173 -35.86 5.06 -7.40
CA PHE A 173 -34.61 5.28 -8.10
C PHE A 173 -33.55 5.99 -7.24
N PHE A 174 -33.94 7.05 -6.53
CA PHE A 174 -33.07 7.78 -5.61
C PHE A 174 -32.46 6.85 -4.53
N TYR A 175 -33.28 6.01 -3.91
CA TYR A 175 -32.82 5.06 -2.90
C TYR A 175 -31.95 3.93 -3.45
N LEU A 176 -32.27 3.41 -4.64
CA LEU A 176 -31.45 2.40 -5.31
C LEU A 176 -30.06 2.95 -5.65
N VAL A 177 -29.97 4.19 -6.10
CA VAL A 177 -28.68 4.85 -6.36
C VAL A 177 -27.87 5.02 -5.06
N ALA A 178 -28.49 5.49 -3.98
CA ALA A 178 -27.81 5.64 -2.69
C ALA A 178 -27.35 4.28 -2.13
N LEU A 179 -28.18 3.24 -2.27
CA LEU A 179 -27.83 1.87 -1.89
C LEU A 179 -26.68 1.33 -2.73
N ALA A 180 -26.72 1.48 -4.06
CA ALA A 180 -25.66 1.02 -4.96
C ALA A 180 -24.32 1.71 -4.66
N PHE A 181 -24.35 3.01 -4.36
CA PHE A 181 -23.16 3.75 -3.93
C PHE A 181 -22.58 3.17 -2.64
N GLY A 182 -23.42 2.90 -1.63
CA GLY A 182 -22.97 2.27 -0.39
C GLY A 182 -22.39 0.87 -0.62
N LEU A 183 -23.09 0.03 -1.38
CA LEU A 183 -22.65 -1.34 -1.66
C LEU A 183 -21.30 -1.39 -2.41
N MET A 184 -21.02 -0.44 -3.31
CA MET A 184 -19.72 -0.37 -3.98
C MET A 184 -18.55 -0.23 -3.00
N HIS A 185 -18.78 0.39 -1.84
CA HIS A 185 -17.75 0.59 -0.82
C HIS A 185 -17.43 -0.68 -0.01
N ILE A 186 -18.13 -1.80 -0.24
CA ILE A 186 -17.72 -3.09 0.32
C ILE A 186 -16.31 -3.49 -0.13
N ILE A 187 -15.86 -2.98 -1.29
CA ILE A 187 -14.51 -3.20 -1.83
C ILE A 187 -13.41 -2.71 -0.87
N ASN A 188 -13.72 -1.77 0.03
CA ASN A 188 -12.79 -1.31 1.05
C ASN A 188 -12.54 -2.34 2.18
N TYR A 189 -13.34 -3.41 2.23
CA TYR A 189 -13.27 -4.50 3.20
C TYR A 189 -12.74 -5.76 2.49
N THR A 190 -11.41 -5.94 2.45
CA THR A 190 -10.74 -7.00 1.67
C THR A 190 -10.70 -8.36 2.37
N ASP A 191 -10.67 -8.38 3.70
CA ASP A 191 -10.56 -9.62 4.51
C ASP A 191 -11.94 -10.14 4.94
N PHE A 192 -12.96 -9.81 4.14
CA PHE A 192 -14.33 -10.19 4.42
C PHE A 192 -14.57 -11.63 3.98
N ASP A 193 -14.84 -12.52 4.93
CA ASP A 193 -15.25 -13.89 4.61
C ASP A 193 -16.71 -13.92 4.14
N TYR A 194 -16.88 -13.84 2.82
CA TYR A 194 -18.19 -13.91 2.13
C TYR A 194 -18.92 -15.25 2.30
N THR A 195 -18.30 -16.26 2.91
CA THR A 195 -18.94 -17.56 3.19
C THR A 195 -19.47 -17.68 4.62
N SER A 196 -19.17 -16.71 5.49
CA SER A 196 -19.57 -16.70 6.89
C SER A 196 -20.89 -15.95 7.14
N ALA A 197 -21.46 -16.13 8.34
CA ALA A 197 -22.64 -15.36 8.78
C ALA A 197 -22.38 -13.84 8.86
N VAL A 198 -21.11 -13.40 8.79
CA VAL A 198 -20.69 -12.00 8.80
C VAL A 198 -21.24 -11.24 7.58
N VAL A 199 -21.58 -11.91 6.48
CA VAL A 199 -22.28 -11.31 5.31
C VAL A 199 -23.54 -10.54 5.71
N LEU A 200 -24.23 -10.97 6.76
CA LEU A 200 -25.42 -10.29 7.28
C LEU A 200 -25.12 -8.89 7.85
N LEU A 201 -23.85 -8.57 8.10
CA LEU A 201 -23.38 -7.28 8.59
C LEU A 201 -23.06 -6.28 7.48
N ILE A 202 -23.05 -6.69 6.21
CA ILE A 202 -22.81 -5.78 5.06
C ILE A 202 -23.68 -4.51 5.17
N PRO A 203 -24.99 -4.59 5.44
CA PRO A 203 -25.82 -3.39 5.56
C PRO A 203 -25.34 -2.41 6.63
N ILE A 204 -24.75 -2.89 7.73
CA ILE A 204 -24.19 -2.06 8.80
C ILE A 204 -22.86 -1.45 8.36
N LEU A 205 -21.99 -2.24 7.73
CA LEU A 205 -20.68 -1.80 7.27
C LEU A 205 -20.77 -0.71 6.20
N VAL A 206 -21.72 -0.83 5.27
CA VAL A 206 -21.92 0.17 4.19
C VAL A 206 -22.90 1.28 4.55
N ALA A 207 -23.51 1.23 5.74
CA ALA A 207 -24.49 2.24 6.18
C ALA A 207 -23.95 3.68 6.14
N PRO A 208 -22.70 3.98 6.57
CA PRO A 208 -22.14 5.33 6.45
C PRO A 208 -22.21 5.85 5.01
N GLN A 209 -21.85 5.00 4.04
CA GLN A 209 -21.77 5.37 2.64
C GLN A 209 -23.17 5.47 2.01
N ILE A 210 -24.14 4.65 2.42
CA ILE A 210 -25.55 4.83 2.02
C ILE A 210 -26.07 6.19 2.50
N VAL A 211 -25.81 6.54 3.77
CA VAL A 211 -26.25 7.82 4.36
C VAL A 211 -25.57 9.01 3.69
N ALA A 212 -24.25 8.96 3.51
CA ALA A 212 -23.52 9.96 2.73
C ALA A 212 -24.10 10.06 1.32
N GLY A 213 -24.42 8.94 0.68
CA GLY A 213 -25.02 8.90 -0.65
C GLY A 213 -26.38 9.60 -0.74
N MET A 214 -27.21 9.50 0.31
CA MET A 214 -28.46 10.24 0.41
C MET A 214 -28.23 11.76 0.57
N LEU A 215 -27.25 12.19 1.39
CA LEU A 215 -26.94 13.61 1.59
C LEU A 215 -26.33 14.25 0.33
N LEU A 216 -25.41 13.56 -0.32
CA LEU A 216 -24.84 13.94 -1.63
C LEU A 216 -25.94 14.02 -2.69
N GLY A 217 -26.85 13.03 -2.71
CA GLY A 217 -28.01 13.02 -3.59
C GLY A 217 -28.95 14.21 -3.36
N TYR A 218 -29.23 14.56 -2.10
CA TYR A 218 -30.01 15.76 -1.76
C TYR A 218 -29.33 17.02 -2.30
N MET A 219 -28.02 17.19 -2.05
CA MET A 219 -27.26 18.35 -2.56
C MET A 219 -27.28 18.43 -4.09
N ARG A 220 -27.09 17.28 -4.75
CA ARG A 220 -27.14 17.17 -6.21
C ARG A 220 -28.48 17.62 -6.78
N VAL A 221 -29.58 17.17 -6.19
CA VAL A 221 -30.94 17.37 -6.70
C VAL A 221 -31.40 18.80 -6.45
N LYS A 222 -31.11 19.34 -5.27
CA LYS A 222 -31.55 20.68 -4.86
C LYS A 222 -30.68 21.79 -5.41
N TYR A 223 -29.37 21.61 -5.43
CA TYR A 223 -28.43 22.72 -5.69
C TYR A 223 -27.53 22.51 -6.91
N GLY A 224 -27.46 21.29 -7.45
CA GLY A 224 -26.78 20.98 -8.72
C GLY A 224 -25.58 20.03 -8.58
N PHE A 225 -25.05 19.59 -9.72
CA PHE A 225 -24.00 18.56 -9.81
C PHE A 225 -22.74 18.92 -9.02
N PHE A 226 -22.16 20.09 -9.31
CA PHE A 226 -20.92 20.50 -8.66
C PHE A 226 -21.06 20.68 -7.15
N TRP A 227 -22.26 20.99 -6.64
CA TRP A 227 -22.47 21.13 -5.19
C TRP A 227 -22.53 19.78 -4.47
N GLY A 228 -23.03 18.74 -5.13
CA GLY A 228 -22.86 17.35 -4.67
C GLY A 228 -21.38 16.96 -4.66
N PHE A 229 -20.67 17.22 -5.77
CA PHE A 229 -19.24 16.96 -5.88
C PHE A 229 -18.40 17.71 -4.83
N TYR A 230 -18.64 18.99 -4.58
CA TYR A 230 -17.90 19.75 -3.57
C TYR A 230 -18.13 19.19 -2.16
N LEU A 231 -19.37 18.80 -1.83
CA LEU A 231 -19.64 18.16 -0.54
C LEU A 231 -18.86 16.83 -0.43
N HIS A 232 -18.85 16.03 -1.49
CA HIS A 232 -18.13 14.75 -1.54
C HIS A 232 -16.61 14.95 -1.40
N ALA A 233 -16.03 15.85 -2.18
CA ALA A 233 -14.61 16.17 -2.12
C ALA A 233 -14.22 16.68 -0.73
N ILE A 234 -15.01 17.57 -0.13
CA ILE A 234 -14.72 18.09 1.22
C ILE A 234 -14.84 16.97 2.28
N HIS A 235 -15.86 16.10 2.19
CA HIS A 235 -15.99 14.92 3.05
C HIS A 235 -14.72 14.06 2.99
N ASN A 236 -14.28 13.68 1.79
CA ASN A 236 -13.08 12.87 1.63
C ASN A 236 -11.82 13.60 2.09
N ALA A 237 -11.69 14.89 1.79
CA ALA A 237 -10.56 15.70 2.25
C ALA A 237 -10.46 15.74 3.78
N LEU A 238 -11.59 15.83 4.49
CA LEU A 238 -11.62 15.81 5.95
C LEU A 238 -11.21 14.44 6.50
N PHE A 239 -11.78 13.34 6.00
CA PHE A 239 -11.46 12.00 6.49
C PHE A 239 -10.04 11.57 6.14
N PHE A 240 -9.59 11.79 4.90
CA PHE A 240 -8.22 11.49 4.49
C PHE A 240 -7.21 12.44 5.13
N GLY A 241 -7.56 13.71 5.30
CA GLY A 241 -6.73 14.67 6.04
C GLY A 241 -6.56 14.27 7.50
N LEU A 242 -7.65 13.88 8.18
CA LEU A 242 -7.61 13.38 9.55
C LEU A 242 -6.83 12.07 9.66
N ALA A 243 -7.02 11.15 8.71
CA ALA A 243 -6.24 9.92 8.63
C ALA A 243 -4.74 10.23 8.48
N LEU A 244 -4.35 11.09 7.54
CA LEU A 244 -2.95 11.49 7.35
C LEU A 244 -2.37 12.19 8.59
N ALA A 245 -3.13 13.09 9.20
CA ALA A 245 -2.71 13.81 10.40
C ALA A 245 -2.48 12.86 11.60
N THR A 246 -3.29 11.81 11.72
CA THR A 246 -3.15 10.80 12.78
C THR A 246 -2.14 9.70 12.43
N MET A 247 -1.94 9.40 11.14
CA MET A 247 -1.00 8.39 10.65
C MET A 247 0.45 8.89 10.51
N GLY A 248 0.65 10.19 10.33
CA GLY A 248 1.97 10.84 10.34
C GLY A 248 2.56 10.96 11.75
N ALA A 249 1.78 10.69 12.79
CA ALA A 249 2.28 10.60 14.16
C ALA A 249 3.07 9.30 14.34
N MET A 250 4.29 9.42 14.88
CA MET A 250 5.05 8.26 15.36
C MET A 250 4.19 7.53 16.40
N LYS A 251 3.75 6.31 16.08
CA LYS A 251 3.07 5.50 17.09
C LYS A 251 4.13 4.70 17.81
N GLU A 252 4.37 5.04 19.07
CA GLU A 252 5.16 4.20 19.96
C GLU A 252 4.45 2.85 20.07
N LYS A 253 5.13 1.80 19.61
CA LYS A 253 4.62 0.42 19.61
C LYS A 253 5.14 -0.37 20.79
N LEU A 254 6.37 -0.05 21.20
CA LEU A 254 7.04 -0.68 22.32
C LEU A 254 7.95 0.34 22.99
N HIS A 255 7.84 0.41 24.31
CA HIS A 255 8.77 1.16 25.16
C HIS A 255 9.07 0.29 26.38
N ILE A 256 10.29 -0.23 26.42
CA ILE A 256 10.81 -1.01 27.55
C ILE A 256 11.94 -0.20 28.16
N GLN A 257 11.82 0.07 29.45
CA GLN A 257 12.88 0.66 30.24
C GLN A 257 13.04 -0.20 31.50
N ASN A 258 14.18 -0.87 31.62
CA ASN A 258 14.52 -1.68 32.79
C ASN A 258 16.00 -1.50 33.16
N GLU A 259 16.44 -2.21 34.20
CA GLU A 259 17.82 -2.15 34.70
C GLU A 259 18.87 -2.60 33.66
N ASN A 260 18.47 -3.44 32.70
CA ASN A 260 19.37 -4.05 31.72
C ASN A 260 19.49 -3.27 30.42
N TYR A 261 18.38 -2.70 29.93
CA TYR A 261 18.36 -1.95 28.66
C TYR A 261 17.14 -1.02 28.54
N THR A 262 17.25 -0.11 27.58
CA THR A 262 16.14 0.67 27.04
C THR A 262 15.89 0.25 25.59
N LEU A 263 14.65 -0.06 25.24
CA LEU A 263 14.22 -0.35 23.87
C LEU A 263 12.97 0.46 23.55
N GLN A 264 13.08 1.27 22.51
CA GLN A 264 11.96 1.98 21.93
C GLN A 264 11.78 1.53 20.48
N VAL A 265 10.55 1.16 20.13
CA VAL A 265 10.14 0.86 18.75
C VAL A 265 8.96 1.74 18.41
N GLU A 266 9.15 2.58 17.41
CA GLU A 266 8.11 3.43 16.87
C GLU A 266 7.84 3.02 15.41
N GLU A 267 6.56 2.99 15.04
CA GLU A 267 6.16 2.61 13.68
C GLU A 267 5.70 3.84 12.91
N ARG A 268 6.18 3.98 11.67
CA ARG A 268 5.63 4.88 10.66
C ARG A 268 4.76 4.09 9.69
N MET A 269 3.52 4.56 9.51
CA MET A 269 2.57 3.96 8.56
C MET A 269 2.97 4.20 7.10
N LEU A 270 3.77 5.22 6.80
CA LEU A 270 4.25 5.59 5.47
C LEU A 270 5.78 5.56 5.44
N TYR A 271 6.37 4.75 4.55
CA TYR A 271 7.81 4.77 4.28
C TYR A 271 8.14 6.00 3.44
N ASP A 272 8.83 6.96 4.05
CA ASP A 272 9.25 8.19 3.40
C ASP A 272 10.55 7.92 2.61
N LYS A 273 10.38 7.47 1.35
CA LYS A 273 11.49 7.19 0.41
C LYS A 273 12.57 8.30 0.35
N PRO A 274 12.23 9.60 0.37
CA PRO A 274 13.23 10.67 0.35
C PRO A 274 13.86 11.02 1.70
N ALA A 275 13.37 10.52 2.84
CA ALA A 275 13.96 10.83 4.13
C ALA A 275 15.27 10.04 4.37
N THR A 276 16.28 10.72 4.90
CA THR A 276 17.58 10.13 5.23
C THR A 276 17.39 8.96 6.20
N ALA A 277 17.78 7.75 5.77
CA ALA A 277 17.80 6.58 6.63
C ALA A 277 19.10 6.57 7.44
N PHE A 278 19.02 6.35 8.75
CA PHE A 278 20.18 6.22 9.63
C PHE A 278 20.23 4.82 10.25
N ARG A 279 21.42 4.25 10.30
CA ARG A 279 21.65 2.92 10.86
C ARG A 279 22.94 2.91 11.67
N TYR A 280 22.87 2.36 12.88
CA TYR A 280 24.01 2.12 13.74
C TYR A 280 23.82 0.80 14.50
N THR A 281 24.86 -0.02 14.57
CA THR A 281 24.85 -1.26 15.34
C THR A 281 26.20 -1.39 16.02
N GLY A 282 26.24 -1.02 17.29
CA GLY A 282 27.44 -1.01 18.12
C GLY A 282 27.32 -1.95 19.32
N THR A 283 28.37 -1.97 20.12
CA THR A 283 28.46 -2.80 21.33
C THR A 283 27.47 -2.35 22.41
N ASP A 284 27.07 -1.08 22.40
CA ASP A 284 26.23 -0.44 23.41
C ASP A 284 24.81 -0.12 22.93
N SER A 285 24.59 -0.04 21.61
CA SER A 285 23.32 0.39 21.05
C SER A 285 23.05 -0.15 19.65
N VAL A 286 21.76 -0.28 19.34
CA VAL A 286 21.25 -0.65 18.02
C VAL A 286 20.21 0.38 17.63
N VAL A 287 20.46 1.11 16.54
CA VAL A 287 19.63 2.22 16.09
C VAL A 287 19.29 2.05 14.61
N PHE A 288 18.01 2.12 14.29
CA PHE A 288 17.51 2.20 12.93
C PHE A 288 16.50 3.34 12.86
N GLU A 289 16.73 4.31 11.98
CA GLU A 289 15.77 5.38 11.70
C GLU A 289 15.33 5.29 10.25
N ASN A 290 14.01 5.34 10.03
CA ASN A 290 13.39 5.25 8.71
C ASN A 290 13.78 4.00 7.91
N HIS A 291 13.85 2.82 8.56
CA HIS A 291 14.13 1.56 7.89
C HIS A 291 12.87 0.69 7.77
N LYS A 292 12.74 -0.06 6.68
CA LYS A 292 11.67 -1.07 6.60
C LYS A 292 11.94 -2.18 7.60
N LEU A 293 10.89 -2.72 8.23
CA LEU A 293 11.01 -3.86 9.15
C LEU A 293 11.75 -5.03 8.49
N HIS A 294 11.50 -5.27 7.21
CA HIS A 294 12.24 -6.24 6.40
C HIS A 294 13.77 -6.06 6.49
N ASP A 295 14.24 -4.83 6.27
CA ASP A 295 15.67 -4.52 6.23
C ASP A 295 16.29 -4.56 7.64
N VAL A 296 15.52 -4.19 8.66
CA VAL A 296 15.94 -4.32 10.06
C VAL A 296 16.09 -5.79 10.47
N VAL A 297 15.12 -6.64 10.14
CA VAL A 297 15.19 -8.09 10.45
C VAL A 297 16.35 -8.76 9.73
N LEU A 298 16.59 -8.41 8.45
CA LEU A 298 17.76 -8.88 7.72
C LEU A 298 19.07 -8.58 8.46
N ASP A 299 19.18 -7.36 9.00
CA ASP A 299 20.40 -6.94 9.65
C ASP A 299 20.62 -7.57 11.03
N LEU A 300 19.54 -7.74 11.79
CA LEU A 300 19.58 -8.40 13.10
C LEU A 300 19.93 -9.89 12.98
N LEU A 301 19.57 -10.52 11.86
CA LEU A 301 19.92 -11.92 11.58
C LEU A 301 21.37 -12.12 11.12
N ASP A 302 22.09 -11.03 10.80
CA ASP A 302 23.47 -11.07 10.30
C ASP A 302 23.66 -11.99 9.08
N LYS A 303 22.61 -12.13 8.26
CA LYS A 303 22.58 -13.00 7.09
C LYS A 303 22.44 -12.19 5.81
N LYS A 304 23.14 -12.61 4.76
CA LYS A 304 22.95 -12.06 3.40
C LYS A 304 21.49 -12.22 2.98
N SER A 305 20.94 -11.25 2.24
CA SER A 305 19.53 -11.26 1.84
C SER A 305 19.12 -12.49 1.02
N SER A 306 20.06 -13.14 0.33
CA SER A 306 19.86 -14.41 -0.38
C SER A 306 19.58 -15.60 0.54
N LEU A 307 19.99 -15.52 1.80
CA LEU A 307 19.87 -16.56 2.82
C LEU A 307 18.65 -16.36 3.74
N VAL A 308 17.82 -15.36 3.46
CA VAL A 308 16.61 -15.06 4.25
C VAL A 308 15.39 -15.06 3.34
N LYS A 309 14.42 -15.94 3.62
CA LYS A 309 13.12 -15.93 2.95
C LYS A 309 12.07 -15.34 3.88
N PHE A 310 11.46 -14.24 3.45
CA PHE A 310 10.29 -13.67 4.12
C PHE A 310 9.00 -14.27 3.55
N GLY A 311 8.04 -14.57 4.42
CA GLY A 311 6.67 -14.85 4.01
C GLY A 311 6.06 -13.67 3.23
N LYS A 312 5.08 -13.95 2.36
CA LYS A 312 4.30 -12.92 1.66
C LYS A 312 3.35 -12.25 2.67
N THR A 313 3.76 -11.17 3.35
CA THR A 313 2.91 -10.55 4.40
C THR A 313 3.07 -9.03 4.56
N LYS A 314 2.02 -8.47 5.19
CA LYS A 314 1.67 -7.08 5.56
C LYS A 314 2.77 -6.14 6.06
N HIS A 315 3.91 -6.66 6.51
CA HIS A 315 4.97 -5.87 7.17
C HIS A 315 6.19 -5.56 6.29
N GLN A 316 6.22 -6.03 5.03
CA GLN A 316 7.34 -5.76 4.11
C GLN A 316 7.55 -4.26 3.82
N HIS A 317 6.51 -3.45 4.00
CA HIS A 317 6.53 -2.01 3.72
C HIS A 317 6.40 -1.14 4.97
N THR A 318 6.32 -1.76 6.16
CA THR A 318 6.26 -1.03 7.43
C THR A 318 7.61 -0.40 7.72
N ALA A 319 7.66 0.92 7.89
CA ALA A 319 8.85 1.64 8.32
C ALA A 319 8.88 1.74 9.85
N ILE A 320 10.03 1.50 10.45
CA ILE A 320 10.23 1.57 11.90
C ILE A 320 11.40 2.48 12.26
N ASN A 321 11.25 3.16 13.39
CA ASN A 321 12.35 3.71 14.16
C ASN A 321 12.58 2.80 15.36
N LEU A 322 13.80 2.32 15.53
CA LEU A 322 14.19 1.43 16.59
C LEU A 322 15.41 2.00 17.29
N THR A 323 15.31 2.17 18.60
CA THR A 323 16.43 2.61 19.44
C THR A 323 16.56 1.65 20.60
N TYR A 324 17.64 0.89 20.60
CA TYR A 324 18.05 0.02 21.70
C TYR A 324 19.33 0.56 22.32
N LYS A 325 19.40 0.59 23.65
CA LYS A 325 20.61 0.93 24.41
C LYS A 325 20.74 -0.02 25.60
N THR A 326 21.85 -0.75 25.67
CA THR A 326 22.14 -1.57 26.86
C THR A 326 22.68 -0.72 28.00
N HIS A 327 22.31 -1.06 29.22
CA HIS A 327 22.85 -0.52 30.46
C HIS A 327 23.86 -1.48 31.11
N THR A 328 24.05 -2.67 30.51
CA THR A 328 24.90 -3.76 30.99
C THR A 328 25.96 -4.11 29.94
N ALA A 329 26.67 -5.23 30.10
CA ALA A 329 27.85 -5.58 29.29
C ALA A 329 27.60 -5.47 27.77
N ALA A 330 28.59 -4.91 27.07
CA ALA A 330 28.48 -4.47 25.69
C ALA A 330 28.85 -5.62 24.71
N ASP A 331 27.84 -6.38 24.26
CA ASP A 331 27.99 -7.41 23.23
C ASP A 331 26.98 -7.22 22.09
N ILE A 332 27.52 -7.01 20.88
CA ILE A 332 26.74 -6.80 19.65
C ILE A 332 25.80 -7.98 19.39
N SER A 333 26.29 -9.22 19.54
CA SER A 333 25.52 -10.42 19.21
C SER A 333 24.35 -10.59 20.17
N HIS A 334 24.61 -10.42 21.47
CA HIS A 334 23.57 -10.43 22.49
C HIS A 334 22.51 -9.34 22.26
N ASN A 335 22.93 -8.10 21.99
CA ASN A 335 22.02 -6.99 21.75
C ASN A 335 21.12 -7.24 20.53
N LYS A 336 21.69 -7.73 19.41
CA LYS A 336 20.92 -8.11 18.21
C LYS A 336 19.85 -9.16 18.55
N GLN A 337 20.20 -10.18 19.33
CA GLN A 337 19.26 -11.23 19.75
C GLN A 337 18.13 -10.71 20.62
N VAL A 338 18.44 -9.84 21.60
CA VAL A 338 17.41 -9.22 22.47
C VAL A 338 16.44 -8.40 21.63
N VAL A 339 16.95 -7.55 20.74
CA VAL A 339 16.12 -6.73 19.84
C VAL A 339 15.27 -7.61 18.94
N LEU A 340 15.84 -8.65 18.32
CA LEU A 340 15.12 -9.56 17.44
C LEU A 340 13.98 -10.27 18.18
N ALA A 341 14.22 -10.77 19.40
CA ALA A 341 13.20 -11.44 20.20
C ALA A 341 12.01 -10.51 20.52
N GLN A 342 12.29 -9.25 20.87
CA GLN A 342 11.25 -8.26 21.12
C GLN A 342 10.46 -7.92 19.84
N LEU A 343 11.12 -7.82 18.69
CA LEU A 343 10.43 -7.64 17.41
C LEU A 343 9.57 -8.85 17.02
N GLN A 344 10.05 -10.08 17.27
CA GLN A 344 9.29 -11.31 17.04
C GLN A 344 7.98 -11.31 17.85
N GLU A 345 8.04 -10.89 19.11
CA GLU A 345 6.86 -10.78 19.97
C GLU A 345 5.92 -9.65 19.52
N LEU A 346 6.46 -8.50 19.16
CA LEU A 346 5.70 -7.31 18.75
C LEU A 346 4.96 -7.53 17.42
N TYR A 347 5.65 -8.07 16.42
CA TYR A 347 5.14 -8.27 15.06
C TYR A 347 4.68 -9.70 14.78
N LYS A 348 4.65 -10.56 15.80
CA LYS A 348 4.16 -11.95 15.76
C LYS A 348 4.79 -12.76 14.62
N PHE A 349 6.11 -12.74 14.51
CA PHE A 349 6.83 -13.57 13.53
C PHE A 349 7.82 -14.51 14.19
N ASP A 350 8.05 -15.64 13.52
CA ASP A 350 9.05 -16.63 13.90
C ASP A 350 10.16 -16.70 12.86
N VAL A 351 11.38 -16.98 13.32
CA VAL A 351 12.52 -17.31 12.48
C VAL A 351 12.84 -18.79 12.62
N THR A 352 12.74 -19.54 11.53
CA THR A 352 13.11 -20.97 11.50
C THR A 352 14.28 -21.18 10.56
N TYR A 353 15.21 -22.06 10.94
CA TYR A 353 16.36 -22.38 10.11
C TYR A 353 16.11 -23.66 9.33
N ARG A 354 16.41 -23.66 8.04
CA ARG A 354 16.38 -24.84 7.19
C ARG A 354 17.71 -24.95 6.47
N SER A 355 18.37 -26.09 6.58
CA SER A 355 19.57 -26.34 5.79
C SER A 355 19.18 -26.52 4.33
N GLN A 356 19.68 -25.64 3.46
CA GLN A 356 19.49 -25.70 2.03
C GLN A 356 20.84 -25.95 1.36
N LYS A 357 20.87 -26.86 0.38
CA LYS A 357 22.03 -27.03 -0.48
C LYS A 357 22.16 -25.79 -1.37
N GLN A 358 23.31 -25.15 -1.31
CA GLN A 358 23.66 -24.01 -2.15
C GLN A 358 24.99 -24.27 -2.84
N ASP A 359 25.11 -23.76 -4.07
CA ASP A 359 26.37 -23.75 -4.80
C ASP A 359 27.29 -22.69 -4.17
N ALA A 360 28.38 -23.16 -3.59
CA ALA A 360 29.51 -22.34 -3.13
C ALA A 360 30.73 -22.65 -4.00
N TRP A 361 31.75 -21.79 -3.92
CA TRP A 361 32.97 -21.98 -4.70
C TRP A 361 34.21 -21.80 -3.84
N ASP A 362 35.05 -22.84 -3.77
CA ASP A 362 36.34 -22.76 -3.11
C ASP A 362 37.31 -21.98 -4.01
N VAL A 363 37.92 -20.94 -3.43
CA VAL A 363 38.94 -20.10 -4.06
C VAL A 363 40.30 -20.70 -3.75
N SER A 364 41.03 -21.05 -4.80
CA SER A 364 42.38 -21.60 -4.71
C SER A 364 43.29 -20.94 -5.74
N ILE A 365 44.60 -20.97 -5.50
CA ILE A 365 45.59 -20.48 -6.46
C ILE A 365 46.05 -21.68 -7.30
N ALA A 366 45.71 -21.67 -8.58
CA ALA A 366 46.17 -22.68 -9.55
C ALA A 366 47.54 -22.33 -10.13
N ASP A 367 47.85 -21.03 -10.30
CA ASP A 367 49.15 -20.56 -10.78
C ASP A 367 49.63 -19.36 -9.95
N SER A 368 50.55 -19.63 -9.02
CA SER A 368 51.12 -18.61 -8.14
C SER A 368 52.07 -17.64 -8.87
N SER A 369 52.66 -18.06 -9.99
CA SER A 369 53.56 -17.21 -10.79
C SER A 369 52.77 -16.18 -11.59
N LEU A 370 51.63 -16.58 -12.12
CA LEU A 370 50.69 -15.71 -12.84
C LEU A 370 50.03 -14.71 -11.88
N LEU A 371 49.65 -15.16 -10.68
CA LEU A 371 49.13 -14.26 -9.65
C LEU A 371 50.17 -13.21 -9.22
N ALA A 372 51.42 -13.65 -8.98
CA ALA A 372 52.52 -12.76 -8.58
C ALA A 372 52.85 -11.70 -9.66
N SER A 373 52.62 -11.99 -10.94
CA SER A 373 52.83 -11.03 -12.04
C SER A 373 51.88 -9.82 -11.99
N ASN A 374 50.77 -9.94 -11.25
CA ASN A 374 49.79 -8.88 -11.02
C ASN A 374 49.89 -8.26 -9.62
N ALA A 375 50.93 -8.63 -8.84
CA ALA A 375 51.13 -8.10 -7.51
C ALA A 375 51.64 -6.65 -7.57
N VAL A 376 51.12 -5.81 -6.68
CA VAL A 376 51.52 -4.40 -6.54
C VAL A 376 52.13 -4.16 -5.17
N ALA A 377 52.98 -3.13 -5.08
CA ALA A 377 53.52 -2.69 -3.80
C ALA A 377 52.39 -2.15 -2.92
N ASP A 378 52.44 -2.44 -1.62
CA ASP A 378 51.43 -2.00 -0.64
C ASP A 378 51.57 -0.50 -0.33
N ILE A 379 51.17 0.32 -1.29
CA ILE A 379 51.28 1.78 -1.25
C ILE A 379 49.96 2.39 -1.71
N GLY A 380 49.07 2.69 -0.75
CA GLY A 380 47.85 3.46 -0.99
C GLY A 380 46.59 2.85 -0.38
N LYS A 381 45.43 3.40 -0.75
CA LYS A 381 44.11 2.85 -0.37
C LYS A 381 43.64 1.83 -1.40
N SER A 382 43.04 0.75 -0.93
CA SER A 382 42.36 -0.23 -1.78
C SER A 382 41.08 0.34 -2.36
N THR A 383 40.88 0.17 -3.66
CA THR A 383 39.74 0.73 -4.38
C THR A 383 39.07 -0.35 -5.22
N VAL A 384 37.75 -0.49 -5.08
CA VAL A 384 36.92 -1.38 -5.90
C VAL A 384 35.87 -0.52 -6.60
N LEU A 385 35.92 -0.49 -7.94
CA LEU A 385 35.00 0.27 -8.78
C LEU A 385 34.14 -0.68 -9.61
N TYR A 386 32.83 -0.44 -9.57
CA TYR A 386 31.84 -1.09 -10.43
C TYR A 386 31.44 -0.10 -11.51
N ASN A 387 31.75 -0.40 -12.77
CA ASN A 387 31.43 0.46 -13.90
C ASN A 387 30.74 -0.33 -15.03
N ASP A 388 30.36 0.35 -16.12
CA ASP A 388 29.73 -0.29 -17.27
C ASP A 388 30.65 -1.27 -18.02
N GLU A 389 31.97 -1.19 -17.76
CA GLU A 389 33.01 -2.03 -18.37
C GLU A 389 33.33 -3.28 -17.52
N GLY A 390 32.96 -3.33 -16.24
CA GLY A 390 33.18 -4.45 -15.34
C GLY A 390 33.56 -4.06 -13.90
N ILE A 391 34.37 -4.90 -13.26
CA ILE A 391 34.94 -4.69 -11.92
C ILE A 391 36.40 -4.31 -12.08
N THR A 392 36.78 -3.15 -11.57
CA THR A 392 38.18 -2.72 -11.48
C THR A 392 38.60 -2.65 -10.02
N CYS A 393 39.55 -3.49 -9.66
CA CYS A 393 40.14 -3.57 -8.33
C CYS A 393 41.58 -3.05 -8.39
N GLU A 394 41.87 -2.01 -7.62
CA GLU A 394 43.21 -1.40 -7.54
C GLU A 394 43.73 -1.50 -6.10
N ASN A 395 44.96 -2.00 -5.97
CA ASN A 395 45.64 -2.23 -4.71
C ASN A 395 44.78 -3.01 -3.70
N VAL A 396 44.15 -4.11 -4.12
CA VAL A 396 43.24 -4.90 -3.27
C VAL A 396 43.90 -6.18 -2.76
N THR A 397 43.50 -6.64 -1.58
CA THR A 397 43.80 -8.02 -1.16
C THR A 397 42.94 -9.02 -1.93
N LEU A 398 43.32 -10.29 -1.90
CA LEU A 398 42.43 -11.36 -2.39
C LEU A 398 41.10 -11.38 -1.63
N GLY A 399 41.07 -11.01 -0.34
CA GLY A 399 39.80 -10.92 0.39
C GLY A 399 38.89 -9.80 -0.09
N GLU A 400 39.44 -8.64 -0.42
CA GLU A 400 38.70 -7.52 -1.01
C GLU A 400 38.18 -7.88 -2.42
N LEU A 401 38.99 -8.59 -3.23
CA LEU A 401 38.56 -9.14 -4.52
C LEU A 401 37.41 -10.15 -4.37
N VAL A 402 37.55 -11.11 -3.45
CA VAL A 402 36.52 -12.13 -3.17
C VAL A 402 35.21 -11.45 -2.77
N SER A 403 35.27 -10.46 -1.87
CA SER A 403 34.09 -9.69 -1.45
C SER A 403 33.42 -8.94 -2.62
N ALA A 404 34.21 -8.38 -3.54
CA ALA A 404 33.70 -7.72 -4.73
C ALA A 404 32.94 -8.69 -5.67
N ILE A 405 33.50 -9.89 -5.89
CA ILE A 405 32.88 -10.93 -6.71
C ILE A 405 31.59 -11.46 -6.05
N GLU A 406 31.63 -11.76 -4.76
CA GLU A 406 30.44 -12.19 -4.01
C GLU A 406 29.30 -11.17 -4.09
N THR A 407 29.63 -9.88 -3.96
CA THR A 407 28.66 -8.79 -4.00
C THR A 407 28.05 -8.62 -5.39
N ASN A 408 28.89 -8.65 -6.44
CA ASN A 408 28.45 -8.44 -7.81
C ASN A 408 27.59 -9.61 -8.34
N PHE A 409 28.01 -10.85 -8.09
CA PHE A 409 27.36 -12.04 -8.66
C PHE A 409 26.40 -12.75 -7.71
N LYS A 410 26.32 -12.33 -6.45
CA LYS A 410 25.47 -12.94 -5.41
C LYS A 410 25.75 -14.43 -5.20
N VAL A 411 27.01 -14.82 -5.30
CA VAL A 411 27.52 -16.19 -5.07
C VAL A 411 28.22 -16.29 -3.72
N GLY A 412 28.38 -17.50 -3.19
CA GLY A 412 29.20 -17.78 -2.01
C GLY A 412 30.61 -18.20 -2.42
N LEU A 413 31.64 -17.51 -1.93
CA LEU A 413 33.04 -17.86 -2.13
C LEU A 413 33.69 -18.24 -0.80
N ILE A 414 34.43 -19.35 -0.79
CA ILE A 414 35.10 -19.88 0.40
C ILE A 414 36.61 -19.83 0.15
N SER A 415 37.37 -19.28 1.09
CA SER A 415 38.83 -19.16 0.94
C SER A 415 39.54 -19.41 2.26
N GLU A 416 40.76 -19.97 2.22
CA GLU A 416 41.57 -20.07 3.43
C GLU A 416 42.03 -18.69 3.89
N ARG A 417 42.01 -18.45 5.22
CA ARG A 417 42.36 -17.14 5.80
C ARG A 417 43.74 -16.63 5.37
N LYS A 418 44.71 -17.53 5.19
CA LYS A 418 46.07 -17.18 4.72
C LYS A 418 46.11 -16.64 3.30
N LEU A 419 45.16 -17.06 2.45
CA LEU A 419 45.03 -16.57 1.07
C LEU A 419 44.43 -15.16 1.03
N LEU A 420 43.50 -14.85 1.93
CA LEU A 420 42.83 -13.55 1.95
C LEU A 420 43.78 -12.37 2.25
N GLU A 421 44.90 -12.65 2.92
CA GLU A 421 45.91 -11.68 3.34
C GLU A 421 47.20 -11.74 2.49
N SER A 422 47.24 -12.58 1.45
CA SER A 422 48.47 -12.80 0.67
C SER A 422 48.69 -11.70 -0.38
N GLY A 423 49.24 -10.55 0.01
CA GLY A 423 49.65 -9.48 -0.91
C GLY A 423 48.53 -8.61 -1.47
N LYS A 424 48.90 -7.64 -2.30
CA LYS A 424 47.99 -6.69 -2.97
C LYS A 424 48.10 -6.84 -4.49
N TYR A 425 46.98 -6.69 -5.19
CA TYR A 425 46.88 -6.92 -6.63
C TYR A 425 46.03 -5.86 -7.33
N ASP A 426 46.35 -5.61 -8.60
CA ASP A 426 45.49 -4.89 -9.53
C ASP A 426 44.81 -5.90 -10.45
N ILE A 427 43.48 -5.94 -10.41
CA ILE A 427 42.69 -6.94 -11.13
C ILE A 427 41.55 -6.23 -11.85
N LYS A 428 41.45 -6.47 -13.16
CA LYS A 428 40.35 -6.00 -14.01
C LYS A 428 39.57 -7.19 -14.54
N LEU A 429 38.29 -7.25 -14.19
CA LEU A 429 37.33 -8.25 -14.64
C LEU A 429 36.31 -7.55 -15.54
N PRO A 430 36.24 -7.87 -16.84
CA PRO A 430 35.27 -7.27 -17.73
C PRO A 430 33.85 -7.69 -17.37
N LYS A 431 32.89 -6.89 -17.82
CA LYS A 431 31.47 -7.17 -17.64
C LYS A 431 31.11 -8.49 -18.34
N GLY A 432 30.61 -9.43 -17.55
CA GLY A 432 30.21 -10.76 -18.01
C GLY A 432 29.37 -11.47 -16.96
N ASP A 433 29.01 -12.71 -17.24
CA ASP A 433 28.41 -13.59 -16.24
C ASP A 433 29.48 -14.20 -15.31
N PHE A 434 29.02 -14.90 -14.26
CA PHE A 434 29.92 -15.51 -13.28
C PHE A 434 30.82 -16.60 -13.92
N SER A 435 30.35 -17.28 -14.96
CA SER A 435 31.13 -18.32 -15.66
C SER A 435 32.28 -17.72 -16.44
N GLN A 436 32.04 -16.61 -17.14
CA GLN A 436 33.07 -15.84 -17.85
C GLN A 436 34.10 -15.28 -16.87
N THR A 437 33.64 -14.75 -15.74
CA THR A 437 34.52 -14.21 -14.68
C THR A 437 35.44 -15.29 -14.10
N LYS A 438 34.90 -16.50 -13.88
CA LYS A 438 35.69 -17.65 -13.42
C LYS A 438 36.80 -18.02 -14.41
N GLU A 439 36.46 -18.08 -15.71
CA GLU A 439 37.44 -18.39 -16.75
C GLU A 439 38.54 -17.32 -16.83
N GLU A 440 38.19 -16.04 -16.67
CA GLU A 440 39.15 -14.95 -16.65
C GLU A 440 40.08 -14.98 -15.42
N LEU A 441 39.52 -15.25 -14.24
CA LEU A 441 40.30 -15.40 -13.00
C LEU A 441 41.34 -16.51 -13.13
N GLU A 442 40.95 -17.64 -13.73
CA GLU A 442 41.84 -18.78 -13.95
C GLU A 442 42.93 -18.43 -14.99
N LYS A 443 42.54 -17.88 -16.14
CA LYS A 443 43.46 -17.65 -17.28
C LYS A 443 44.39 -16.45 -17.13
N LYS A 444 43.94 -15.37 -16.51
CA LYS A 444 44.71 -14.11 -16.42
C LYS A 444 45.41 -13.93 -15.07
N TYR A 445 44.84 -14.50 -14.01
CA TYR A 445 45.27 -14.24 -12.63
C TYR A 445 45.65 -15.51 -11.87
N GLY A 446 45.48 -16.70 -12.45
CA GLY A 446 45.84 -17.96 -11.81
C GLY A 446 44.94 -18.34 -10.62
N ILE A 447 43.76 -17.74 -10.50
CA ILE A 447 42.80 -17.96 -9.41
C ILE A 447 41.71 -18.93 -9.88
N LEU A 448 41.60 -20.07 -9.23
CA LEU A 448 40.64 -21.12 -9.57
C LEU A 448 39.47 -21.13 -8.60
N LEU A 449 38.25 -21.08 -9.15
CA LEU A 449 36.99 -21.22 -8.41
C LEU A 449 36.42 -22.63 -8.63
N GLN A 450 36.54 -23.51 -7.65
CA GLN A 450 36.01 -24.89 -7.73
C GLN A 450 34.63 -24.99 -7.11
N SER A 451 33.68 -25.60 -7.82
CA SER A 451 32.30 -25.77 -7.31
C SER A 451 32.29 -26.71 -6.12
N ARG A 452 31.62 -26.29 -5.04
CA ARG A 452 31.37 -27.05 -3.84
C ARG A 452 29.91 -26.91 -3.45
N MET A 453 29.25 -28.02 -3.14
CA MET A 453 27.95 -27.95 -2.49
C MET A 453 28.15 -27.71 -0.99
N GLU A 454 27.54 -26.64 -0.49
CA GLU A 454 27.51 -26.33 0.93
C GLU A 454 26.08 -26.35 1.46
N LEU A 455 25.92 -26.82 2.69
CA LEU A 455 24.67 -26.70 3.43
C LEU A 455 24.68 -25.33 4.11
N ALA A 456 23.95 -24.38 3.53
CA ALA A 456 23.74 -23.07 4.13
C ALA A 456 22.47 -23.10 4.99
N ASP A 457 22.52 -22.53 6.19
CA ASP A 457 21.33 -22.36 7.03
C ASP A 457 20.51 -21.18 6.51
N LEU A 458 19.46 -21.51 5.77
CA LEU A 458 18.46 -20.57 5.30
C LEU A 458 17.55 -20.16 6.46
N ALA A 459 17.48 -18.87 6.76
CA ALA A 459 16.51 -18.34 7.71
C ALA A 459 15.18 -18.10 6.99
N VAL A 460 14.10 -18.67 7.50
CA VAL A 460 12.73 -18.47 7.02
C VAL A 460 11.97 -17.68 8.05
N VAL A 461 11.64 -16.43 7.70
CA VAL A 461 10.86 -15.50 8.53
C VAL A 461 9.39 -15.65 8.17
N SER A 462 8.60 -16.18 9.12
CA SER A 462 7.17 -16.45 8.94
C SER A 462 6.35 -15.60 9.90
N PHE A 463 5.55 -14.69 9.36
CA PHE A 463 4.62 -13.88 10.15
C PHE A 463 3.33 -14.67 10.39
N LYS A 464 2.78 -14.60 11.61
CA LYS A 464 1.54 -15.27 12.03
C LYS A 464 0.31 -14.41 11.78
#